data_AF-A0A914MLS8-F1
#
_entry.id   AF-A0A914MLS8-F1
#
_cell.length_a   1.000
_cell.length_b   1.000
_cell.length_c   1.000
_cell.angle_alpha   90.00
_cell.angle_beta   90.00
_cell.angle_gamma   90.00
#
_symmetry.space_group_name_H-M   'P 1'
#
loop_
_entity.id
_entity.type
_entity.pdbx_description
1 polymer ?
#
loop_
_entity_poly.entity_id
_entity_poly.type
_entity_poly.pdbx_seq_one_letter_code
_entity_poly.pdbx_strand_id
1 'polypeptide(L)'
;MYNNFINFCILFLIFTDIFLSVYGADVTPAQALKFVNSKMTKSNQVNKKPHINTMSKKSVNVYQVKSGIYAYASGLAVDTDGSDPDPDPDHQDQTTWQDSNGKSLGAHRVPYYVLGDKCREKTKPCPYFFYKEHNIAGLQFALFFYRGKAIGAVFGDTQGDSTTSTSNNDVRELGEASVKTAQLLGINSSGTEGGVDSGVTVVIFSGGNWVVRGTNDNLNSKAQSLVKKALNLLK
;
A
#
# COMPACT_ATOMS: atom_id res chain seq x y z
N MET A 1 45.67 -70.72 13.62
CA MET A 1 45.54 -69.33 14.10
C MET A 1 45.35 -68.45 12.87
N TYR A 2 44.11 -68.13 12.54
CA TYR A 2 43.72 -67.30 11.40
C TYR A 2 43.47 -65.87 11.90
N ASN A 3 44.08 -64.86 11.29
CA ASN A 3 43.69 -63.45 11.46
C ASN A 3 43.61 -62.80 10.08
N ASN A 4 42.40 -62.73 9.54
CA ASN A 4 42.04 -61.96 8.35
C ASN A 4 41.63 -60.55 8.80
N PHE A 5 42.42 -59.53 8.46
CA PHE A 5 42.00 -58.14 8.56
C PHE A 5 41.27 -57.75 7.26
N ILE A 6 39.95 -57.60 7.36
CA ILE A 6 39.10 -57.06 6.30
C ILE A 6 39.19 -55.53 6.37
N ASN A 7 39.74 -54.93 5.31
CA ASN A 7 39.77 -53.48 5.10
C ASN A 7 38.38 -53.04 4.62
N PHE A 8 37.64 -52.31 5.46
CA PHE A 8 36.33 -51.77 5.14
C PHE A 8 36.50 -50.36 4.54
N CYS A 9 36.56 -50.26 3.22
CA CYS A 9 36.49 -48.97 2.52
C CYS A 9 35.07 -48.39 2.65
N ILE A 10 34.87 -47.48 3.60
CA ILE A 10 33.67 -46.66 3.70
C ILE A 10 33.70 -45.63 2.56
N LEU A 11 32.95 -45.90 1.51
CA LEU A 11 32.68 -44.95 0.43
C LEU A 11 31.73 -43.87 0.96
N PHE A 12 32.27 -42.69 1.28
CA PHE A 12 31.48 -41.50 1.59
C PHE A 12 30.85 -40.96 0.30
N LEU A 13 29.61 -41.35 0.02
CA LEU A 13 28.78 -40.70 -0.98
C LEU A 13 28.37 -39.33 -0.45
N ILE A 14 29.06 -38.29 -0.91
CA ILE A 14 28.64 -36.89 -0.72
C ILE A 14 27.44 -36.67 -1.65
N PHE A 15 26.23 -36.89 -1.12
CA PHE A 15 25.02 -36.33 -1.73
C PHE A 15 25.06 -34.82 -1.49
N THR A 16 25.56 -34.05 -2.46
CA THR A 16 25.21 -32.64 -2.55
C THR A 16 23.74 -32.58 -2.93
N ASP A 17 22.88 -32.46 -1.92
CA ASP A 17 21.47 -32.09 -2.12
C ASP A 17 21.45 -30.69 -2.73
N ILE A 18 21.42 -30.65 -4.07
CA ILE A 18 20.94 -29.51 -4.81
C ILE A 18 19.45 -29.45 -4.48
N PHE A 19 19.11 -28.69 -3.43
CA PHE A 19 17.76 -28.19 -3.24
C PHE A 19 17.41 -27.33 -4.44
N LEU A 20 16.83 -27.95 -5.48
CA LEU A 20 16.04 -27.24 -6.46
C LEU A 20 14.92 -26.56 -5.69
N SER A 21 15.01 -25.24 -5.56
CA SER A 21 13.90 -24.39 -5.15
C SER A 21 12.71 -24.66 -6.07
N VAL A 22 11.74 -25.45 -5.60
CA VAL A 22 10.43 -25.64 -6.24
C VAL A 22 9.58 -24.36 -6.12
N TYR A 23 10.09 -23.32 -5.47
CA TYR A 23 9.53 -21.97 -5.52
C TYR A 23 10.02 -21.27 -6.78
N GLY A 24 9.12 -21.06 -7.75
CA GLY A 24 9.40 -20.24 -8.93
C GLY A 24 9.93 -18.85 -8.54
N ALA A 25 10.68 -18.21 -9.45
CA ALA A 25 11.33 -16.93 -9.21
C ALA A 25 10.39 -15.88 -8.61
N ASP A 26 10.93 -15.05 -7.72
CA ASP A 26 10.21 -13.94 -7.09
C ASP A 26 9.67 -12.96 -8.15
N VAL A 27 8.45 -12.48 -7.94
CA VAL A 27 7.79 -11.54 -8.84
C VAL A 27 8.43 -10.16 -8.68
N THR A 28 8.99 -9.64 -9.76
CA THR A 28 9.52 -8.27 -9.79
C THR A 28 8.41 -7.23 -9.72
N PRO A 29 8.68 -6.00 -9.23
CA PRO A 29 7.74 -4.88 -9.32
C PRO A 29 7.13 -4.67 -10.71
N ALA A 30 7.94 -4.79 -11.76
CA ALA A 30 7.49 -4.62 -13.14
C ALA A 30 6.51 -5.72 -13.58
N GLN A 31 6.76 -6.98 -13.21
CA GLN A 31 5.84 -8.09 -13.49
C GLN A 31 4.53 -7.93 -12.73
N ALA A 32 4.60 -7.58 -11.44
CA ALA A 32 3.40 -7.35 -10.62
C ALA A 32 2.56 -6.18 -11.16
N LEU A 33 3.18 -5.05 -11.50
CA LEU A 33 2.48 -3.91 -12.08
C LEU A 33 1.88 -4.24 -13.45
N LYS A 34 2.57 -5.03 -14.27
CA LYS A 34 2.02 -5.51 -15.55
C LYS A 34 0.77 -6.37 -15.33
N PHE A 35 0.79 -7.27 -14.34
CA PHE A 35 -0.40 -8.05 -13.97
C PHE A 35 -1.54 -7.13 -13.52
N VAL A 36 -1.29 -6.21 -12.59
CA VAL A 36 -2.29 -5.26 -12.07
C VAL A 36 -2.92 -4.47 -13.22
N ASN A 37 -2.11 -3.86 -14.09
CA ASN A 37 -2.58 -3.08 -15.24
C ASN A 37 -3.43 -3.92 -16.19
N SER A 38 -3.08 -5.19 -16.42
CA SER A 38 -3.88 -6.10 -17.27
C SER A 38 -5.27 -6.41 -16.69
N LYS A 39 -5.45 -6.21 -15.38
CA LYS A 39 -6.71 -6.44 -14.67
C LYS A 39 -7.51 -5.16 -14.42
N MET A 40 -6.97 -3.97 -14.69
CA MET A 40 -7.69 -2.71 -14.58
C MET A 40 -8.59 -2.46 -15.80
N THR A 41 -9.56 -3.36 -16.01
CA THR A 41 -10.49 -3.35 -17.14
C THR A 41 -11.90 -2.99 -16.69
N LYS A 42 -12.79 -2.64 -17.63
CA LYS A 42 -14.17 -2.28 -17.31
C LYS A 42 -14.93 -3.39 -16.59
N SER A 43 -14.65 -4.66 -16.91
CA SER A 43 -15.27 -5.83 -16.26
C SER A 43 -14.86 -5.99 -14.79
N ASN A 44 -13.71 -5.45 -14.40
CA ASN A 44 -13.17 -5.55 -13.06
C ASN A 44 -13.36 -4.27 -12.24
N GLN A 45 -13.95 -3.22 -12.83
CA GLN A 45 -14.25 -1.98 -12.13
C GLN A 45 -15.30 -2.23 -11.04
N VAL A 46 -15.04 -1.76 -9.81
CA VAL A 46 -15.94 -2.01 -8.66
C VAL A 46 -16.83 -0.81 -8.29
N ASN A 47 -16.40 0.41 -8.61
CA ASN A 47 -17.18 1.63 -8.38
C ASN A 47 -18.08 1.94 -9.58
N LYS A 48 -19.29 2.45 -9.36
CA LYS A 48 -20.21 2.91 -10.41
C LYS A 48 -19.94 4.35 -10.85
N LYS A 49 -19.57 5.22 -9.90
CA LYS A 49 -19.17 6.61 -10.13
C LYS A 49 -17.66 6.77 -9.87
N PRO A 50 -16.93 7.55 -10.69
CA PRO A 50 -15.49 7.72 -10.52
C PRO A 50 -15.15 8.55 -9.27
N HIS A 51 -14.00 8.25 -8.70
CA HIS A 51 -13.29 9.10 -7.73
C HIS A 51 -12.58 10.26 -8.44
N ILE A 52 -11.97 11.13 -7.64
CA ILE A 52 -11.22 12.31 -8.10
C ILE A 52 -9.75 12.10 -7.76
N ASN A 53 -8.85 12.35 -8.70
CA ASN A 53 -7.42 12.42 -8.41
C ASN A 53 -7.15 13.68 -7.57
N THR A 54 -6.56 13.52 -6.38
CA THR A 54 -6.32 14.64 -5.45
C THR A 54 -5.52 15.78 -6.09
N MET A 55 -4.50 15.46 -6.88
CA MET A 55 -3.64 16.44 -7.56
C MET A 55 -4.30 17.01 -8.81
N SER A 56 -4.61 16.13 -9.78
CA SER A 56 -4.97 16.57 -11.13
C SER A 56 -6.48 16.78 -11.34
N LYS A 57 -7.30 16.46 -10.35
CA LYS A 57 -8.78 16.46 -10.37
C LYS A 57 -9.42 15.61 -11.48
N LYS A 58 -8.66 14.71 -12.11
CA LYS A 58 -9.16 13.78 -13.14
C LYS A 58 -9.92 12.61 -12.50
N SER A 59 -10.80 11.99 -13.27
CA SER A 59 -11.54 10.81 -12.84
C SER A 59 -10.62 9.61 -12.56
N VAL A 60 -10.82 8.95 -11.43
CA VAL A 60 -10.13 7.72 -11.01
C VAL A 60 -11.15 6.62 -10.81
N ASN A 61 -10.88 5.41 -11.29
CA ASN A 61 -11.70 4.23 -11.01
C ASN A 61 -10.89 3.22 -10.20
N VAL A 62 -11.60 2.41 -9.42
CA VAL A 62 -11.04 1.33 -8.62
C VAL A 62 -11.45 0.00 -9.25
N TYR A 63 -10.51 -0.93 -9.29
CA TYR A 63 -10.66 -2.23 -9.95
C TYR A 63 -10.32 -3.35 -8.98
N GLN A 64 -11.10 -4.42 -8.96
CA GLN A 64 -10.74 -5.64 -8.25
C GLN A 64 -9.85 -6.50 -9.16
N VAL A 65 -8.54 -6.46 -8.91
CA VAL A 65 -7.55 -7.16 -9.75
C VAL A 65 -7.38 -8.63 -9.37
N LYS A 66 -7.79 -8.98 -8.15
CA LYS A 66 -7.96 -10.34 -7.62
C LYS A 66 -8.97 -10.27 -6.48
N SER A 67 -9.54 -11.42 -6.08
CA SER A 67 -10.43 -11.44 -4.92
C SER A 67 -9.73 -10.82 -3.70
N GLY A 68 -10.36 -9.80 -3.10
CA GLY A 68 -9.81 -9.05 -1.97
C GLY A 68 -8.62 -8.13 -2.30
N ILE A 69 -8.28 -7.91 -3.57
CA ILE A 69 -7.20 -7.01 -3.97
C ILE A 69 -7.75 -5.95 -4.92
N TYR A 70 -7.66 -4.69 -4.52
CA TYR A 70 -8.21 -3.56 -5.26
C TYR A 70 -7.09 -2.64 -5.73
N ALA A 71 -7.18 -2.11 -6.94
CA ALA A 71 -6.17 -1.22 -7.49
C ALA A 71 -6.79 0.03 -8.13
N TYR A 72 -6.07 1.13 -8.06
CA TYR A 72 -6.36 2.34 -8.81
C TYR A 72 -5.06 3.03 -9.25
N ALA A 73 -5.12 3.77 -10.35
CA ALA A 73 -4.04 4.61 -10.83
C ALA A 73 -4.44 6.08 -10.65
N SER A 74 -3.58 6.87 -10.05
CA SER A 74 -3.80 8.28 -9.72
C SER A 74 -2.48 9.05 -9.78
N GLY A 75 -2.46 10.22 -9.15
CA GLY A 75 -1.29 10.92 -8.66
C GLY A 75 -1.02 10.60 -7.19
N LEU A 76 -0.29 11.50 -6.54
CA LEU A 76 -0.06 11.50 -5.10
C LEU A 76 0.08 12.95 -4.63
N ALA A 77 -0.89 13.43 -3.86
CA ALA A 77 -0.74 14.58 -2.97
C ALA A 77 -0.05 14.14 -1.68
N VAL A 78 0.65 15.07 -1.02
CA VAL A 78 1.38 14.79 0.20
C VAL A 78 0.51 15.16 1.39
N ASP A 79 0.19 14.15 2.20
CA ASP A 79 -0.47 14.30 3.48
C ASP A 79 0.59 14.49 4.56
N THR A 80 0.43 15.54 5.36
CA THR A 80 1.33 15.90 6.46
C THR A 80 0.74 15.59 7.82
N ASP A 81 -0.50 15.11 7.90
CA ASP A 81 -1.25 14.95 9.13
C ASP A 81 -0.64 13.91 10.09
N GLY A 82 -0.88 14.14 11.36
CA GLY A 82 -0.48 13.29 12.46
C GLY A 82 0.61 13.87 13.34
N SER A 83 1.32 12.99 14.03
CA SER A 83 2.12 13.38 15.20
C SER A 83 3.48 14.00 14.93
N ASP A 84 3.86 14.13 13.66
CA ASP A 84 5.13 14.75 13.27
C ASP A 84 4.84 16.19 12.87
N PRO A 85 5.53 17.19 13.44
CA PRO A 85 5.28 18.59 13.08
C PRO A 85 5.65 18.85 11.62
N ASP A 86 4.81 19.61 10.92
CA ASP A 86 5.03 20.02 9.54
C ASP A 86 4.70 21.51 9.34
N PRO A 87 5.46 22.26 8.51
CA PRO A 87 5.14 23.65 8.20
C PRO A 87 3.94 23.85 7.27
N ASP A 88 3.35 22.78 6.73
CA ASP A 88 2.12 22.83 5.94
C ASP A 88 0.97 23.52 6.72
N PRO A 89 0.36 24.60 6.20
CA PRO A 89 -0.74 25.29 6.88
C PRO A 89 -1.99 24.43 7.06
N ASP A 90 -2.15 23.34 6.30
CA ASP A 90 -3.28 22.43 6.40
C ASP A 90 -3.02 21.26 7.37
N HIS A 91 -1.81 21.16 7.92
CA HIS A 91 -1.42 20.11 8.86
C HIS A 91 -2.34 20.04 10.09
N GLN A 92 -2.80 18.82 10.39
CA GLN A 92 -3.51 18.46 11.60
C GLN A 92 -2.67 17.50 12.45
N ASP A 93 -2.68 17.65 13.77
CA ASP A 93 -1.90 16.80 14.69
C ASP A 93 -2.43 15.33 14.80
N GLN A 94 -3.46 14.98 14.03
CA GLN A 94 -4.17 13.72 14.16
C GLN A 94 -4.39 13.05 12.81
N THR A 95 -4.09 11.75 12.77
CA THR A 95 -4.57 10.85 11.73
C THR A 95 -5.78 10.08 12.23
N THR A 96 -6.65 9.65 11.32
CA THR A 96 -7.83 8.82 11.65
C THR A 96 -7.44 7.55 12.41
N TRP A 97 -6.34 6.91 12.02
CA TRP A 97 -5.85 5.71 12.69
C TRP A 97 -4.63 6.01 13.55
N GLN A 98 -4.51 5.26 14.64
CA GLN A 98 -3.40 5.38 15.58
C GLN A 98 -2.51 4.13 15.52
N ASP A 99 -1.28 4.29 15.97
CA ASP A 99 -0.36 3.18 16.17
C ASP A 99 -0.76 2.32 17.40
N SER A 100 -0.01 1.26 17.67
CA SER A 100 -0.33 0.31 18.75
C SER A 100 -0.21 0.91 20.16
N ASN A 101 0.37 2.10 20.30
CA ASN A 101 0.45 2.84 21.56
C ASN A 101 -0.65 3.91 21.66
N GLY A 102 -1.58 3.99 20.71
CA GLY A 102 -2.63 5.00 20.68
C GLY A 102 -2.13 6.39 20.23
N LYS A 103 -0.95 6.47 19.60
CA LYS A 103 -0.43 7.72 19.06
C LYS A 103 -0.87 7.87 17.60
N SER A 104 -1.27 9.07 17.18
CA SER A 104 -1.43 9.40 15.75
C SER A 104 -0.18 8.97 14.97
N LEU A 105 -0.36 8.53 13.72
CA LEU A 105 0.77 8.19 12.87
C LEU A 105 1.61 9.45 12.61
N GLY A 106 2.91 9.30 12.41
CA GLY A 106 3.80 10.40 12.05
C GLY A 106 4.04 10.38 10.56
N ALA A 107 3.58 11.40 9.83
CA ALA A 107 3.68 11.47 8.36
C ALA A 107 5.11 11.32 7.84
N HIS A 108 6.11 11.79 8.57
CA HIS A 108 7.54 11.72 8.20
C HIS A 108 8.18 10.36 8.50
N ARG A 109 7.52 9.51 9.30
CA ARG A 109 8.05 8.23 9.77
C ARG A 109 7.30 7.02 9.21
N VAL A 110 5.99 7.14 9.05
CA VAL A 110 5.11 6.03 8.67
C VAL A 110 4.62 6.25 7.24
N PRO A 111 4.91 5.32 6.30
CA PRO A 111 4.30 5.37 4.98
C PRO A 111 2.83 4.99 5.12
N TYR A 112 1.94 5.96 4.94
CA TYR A 112 0.51 5.72 4.91
C TYR A 112 -0.16 6.31 3.67
N TYR A 113 -1.41 5.92 3.45
CA TYR A 113 -2.29 6.42 2.41
C TYR A 113 -3.68 6.78 2.95
N VAL A 114 -4.40 7.56 2.15
CA VAL A 114 -5.70 8.15 2.51
C VAL A 114 -6.83 7.60 1.63
N LEU A 115 -8.03 7.46 2.19
CA LEU A 115 -9.28 7.14 1.48
C LEU A 115 -10.43 7.98 2.07
N GLY A 116 -11.52 8.14 1.33
CA GLY A 116 -12.71 8.86 1.85
C GLY A 116 -13.32 8.25 3.12
N ASP A 117 -13.68 9.12 4.07
CA ASP A 117 -14.24 8.76 5.39
C ASP A 117 -15.69 8.20 5.35
N LYS A 118 -16.46 8.62 4.33
CA LYS A 118 -17.89 8.33 4.19
C LYS A 118 -18.32 8.18 2.73
N CYS A 119 -19.47 7.54 2.53
CA CYS A 119 -20.12 7.53 1.23
C CYS A 119 -20.78 8.89 0.95
N ARG A 120 -20.26 9.63 -0.04
CA ARG A 120 -20.77 10.96 -0.44
C ARG A 120 -22.29 10.99 -0.69
N GLU A 121 -22.82 9.97 -1.36
CA GLU A 121 -24.26 9.90 -1.72
C GLU A 121 -25.15 9.40 -0.56
N LYS A 122 -24.57 8.95 0.55
CA LYS A 122 -25.29 8.37 1.69
C LYS A 122 -26.20 7.19 1.34
N THR A 123 -25.87 6.46 0.27
CA THR A 123 -26.58 5.24 -0.17
C THR A 123 -25.82 3.97 0.20
N LYS A 124 -26.51 2.82 0.23
CA LYS A 124 -25.93 1.49 0.40
C LYS A 124 -26.43 0.54 -0.70
N PRO A 125 -25.54 -0.08 -1.52
CA PRO A 125 -24.09 0.10 -1.54
C PRO A 125 -23.69 1.51 -2.00
N CYS A 126 -22.48 1.93 -1.64
CA CYS A 126 -21.93 3.20 -2.11
C CYS A 126 -21.63 3.12 -3.62
N PRO A 127 -21.98 4.13 -4.44
CA PRO A 127 -21.64 4.11 -5.86
C PRO A 127 -20.16 4.45 -6.11
N TYR A 128 -19.46 5.02 -5.14
CA TYR A 128 -18.01 5.15 -5.11
C TYR A 128 -17.39 3.94 -4.39
N PHE A 129 -16.10 3.69 -4.57
CA PHE A 129 -15.39 2.70 -3.76
C PHE A 129 -15.35 3.18 -2.31
N PHE A 130 -15.91 2.40 -1.40
CA PHE A 130 -15.97 2.73 0.01
C PHE A 130 -15.38 1.62 0.86
N TYR A 131 -14.26 1.91 1.52
CA TYR A 131 -13.41 0.91 2.17
C TYR A 131 -14.16 0.02 3.18
N LYS A 132 -15.16 0.56 3.89
CA LYS A 132 -15.99 -0.19 4.85
C LYS A 132 -16.80 -1.31 4.20
N GLU A 133 -17.12 -1.20 2.91
CA GLU A 133 -17.84 -2.24 2.14
C GLU A 133 -16.91 -3.33 1.60
N HIS A 134 -15.58 -3.16 1.75
CA HIS A 134 -14.56 -4.00 1.14
C HIS A 134 -13.62 -4.67 2.14
N ASN A 135 -14.02 -4.77 3.43
CA ASN A 135 -13.23 -5.41 4.50
C ASN A 135 -11.80 -4.84 4.62
N ILE A 136 -11.69 -3.52 4.46
CA ILE A 136 -10.46 -2.75 4.65
C ILE A 136 -10.57 -2.05 6.01
N ALA A 137 -9.57 -2.24 6.86
CA ALA A 137 -9.53 -1.68 8.21
C ALA A 137 -8.41 -0.64 8.37
N GLY A 138 -8.38 0.10 9.47
CA GLY A 138 -7.22 0.93 9.79
C GLY A 138 -5.92 0.13 9.78
N LEU A 139 -4.84 0.77 9.31
CA LEU A 139 -3.53 0.17 9.09
C LEU A 139 -3.50 -0.97 8.03
N GLN A 140 -4.50 -1.03 7.14
CA GLN A 140 -4.51 -1.98 6.02
C GLN A 140 -3.30 -1.75 5.11
N PHE A 141 -2.62 -2.82 4.75
CA PHE A 141 -1.50 -2.77 3.81
C PHE A 141 -1.97 -2.44 2.39
N ALA A 142 -1.23 -1.56 1.74
CA ALA A 142 -1.24 -1.36 0.29
C ALA A 142 0.18 -1.37 -0.27
N LEU A 143 0.28 -1.78 -1.53
CA LEU A 143 1.48 -1.71 -2.34
C LEU A 143 1.38 -0.52 -3.29
N PHE A 144 2.39 0.35 -3.29
CA PHE A 144 2.49 1.52 -4.16
C PHE A 144 3.52 1.27 -5.24
N PHE A 145 3.22 1.65 -6.48
CA PHE A 145 4.15 1.62 -7.60
C PHE A 145 4.36 3.02 -8.17
N TYR A 146 5.62 3.39 -8.39
CA TYR A 146 5.99 4.63 -9.09
C TYR A 146 7.40 4.52 -9.66
N ARG A 147 7.58 4.87 -10.95
CA ARG A 147 8.90 4.90 -11.64
C ARG A 147 9.81 3.68 -11.34
N GLY A 148 9.23 2.48 -11.43
CA GLY A 148 9.95 1.21 -11.23
C GLY A 148 10.15 0.79 -9.77
N LYS A 149 9.76 1.63 -8.79
CA LYS A 149 9.76 1.29 -7.36
C LYS A 149 8.46 0.61 -6.96
N ALA A 150 8.54 -0.26 -5.96
CA ALA A 150 7.39 -0.78 -5.23
C ALA A 150 7.64 -0.69 -3.72
N ILE A 151 6.73 -0.06 -2.98
CA ILE A 151 6.86 0.15 -1.52
C ILE A 151 5.56 -0.21 -0.81
N GLY A 152 5.67 -0.59 0.46
CA GLY A 152 4.53 -0.83 1.34
C GLY A 152 4.08 0.44 2.04
N ALA A 153 2.78 0.63 2.17
CA ALA A 153 2.16 1.68 2.99
C ALA A 153 0.94 1.11 3.74
N VAL A 154 0.50 1.81 4.78
CA VAL A 154 -0.68 1.43 5.58
C VAL A 154 -1.83 2.41 5.39
N PHE A 155 -3.08 1.99 5.55
CA PHE A 155 -4.21 2.92 5.58
C PHE A 155 -4.12 3.74 6.86
N GLY A 156 -3.75 5.02 6.76
CA GLY A 156 -3.39 5.83 7.91
C GLY A 156 -4.42 6.89 8.24
N ASP A 157 -4.99 7.50 7.22
CA ASP A 157 -5.93 8.59 7.40
C ASP A 157 -7.15 8.48 6.47
N THR A 158 -8.13 9.33 6.73
CA THR A 158 -9.30 9.49 5.88
C THR A 158 -9.53 10.92 5.50
N GLN A 159 -9.94 11.13 4.26
CA GLN A 159 -10.28 12.46 3.78
C GLN A 159 -11.77 12.74 3.99
N GLY A 160 -12.05 13.87 4.62
CA GLY A 160 -13.39 14.43 4.83
C GLY A 160 -13.82 15.38 3.71
N ASP A 161 -14.96 16.04 3.91
CA ASP A 161 -15.25 17.27 3.16
C ASP A 161 -14.43 18.42 3.79
N SER A 162 -14.10 19.47 3.04
CA SER A 162 -13.36 20.65 3.55
C SER A 162 -13.82 21.12 4.94
N THR A 163 -12.88 21.20 5.87
CA THR A 163 -13.09 21.62 7.27
C THR A 163 -12.36 22.93 7.60
N THR A 164 -11.49 23.42 6.72
CA THR A 164 -10.66 24.61 6.90
C THR A 164 -10.90 25.60 5.75
N SER A 165 -10.47 26.86 5.93
CA SER A 165 -10.55 27.87 4.86
C SER A 165 -9.50 27.70 3.76
N THR A 166 -8.50 26.85 3.99
CA THR A 166 -7.32 26.66 3.14
C THR A 166 -7.39 25.35 2.34
N SER A 167 -8.15 24.36 2.83
CA SER A 167 -8.34 23.09 2.15
C SER A 167 -9.63 23.04 1.34
N ASN A 168 -9.60 22.38 0.19
CA ASN A 168 -10.79 22.08 -0.62
C ASN A 168 -11.00 20.56 -0.75
N ASN A 169 -11.10 19.91 0.42
CA ASN A 169 -11.16 18.46 0.51
C ASN A 169 -12.50 17.91 0.01
N ASP A 170 -12.43 16.73 -0.60
CA ASP A 170 -13.60 15.98 -1.07
C ASP A 170 -13.41 14.50 -0.74
N VAL A 171 -14.40 13.90 -0.07
CA VAL A 171 -14.36 12.47 0.31
C VAL A 171 -14.23 11.49 -0.87
N ARG A 172 -14.37 11.96 -2.11
CA ARG A 172 -14.18 11.17 -3.32
C ARG A 172 -12.72 11.17 -3.80
N GLU A 173 -11.85 11.96 -3.21
CA GLU A 173 -10.45 12.06 -3.62
C GLU A 173 -9.66 10.77 -3.33
N LEU A 174 -8.74 10.46 -4.24
CA LEU A 174 -7.82 9.32 -4.18
C LEU A 174 -6.47 9.76 -4.75
N GLY A 175 -5.40 9.23 -4.14
CA GLY A 175 -4.03 9.60 -4.50
C GLY A 175 -3.51 10.68 -3.57
N GLU A 176 -3.63 10.43 -2.27
CA GLU A 176 -3.00 11.21 -1.21
C GLU A 176 -2.33 10.23 -0.24
N ALA A 177 -1.13 10.59 0.22
CA ALA A 177 -0.29 9.73 1.04
C ALA A 177 0.76 10.52 1.81
N SER A 178 1.27 9.92 2.88
CA SER A 178 2.17 10.59 3.81
C SER A 178 3.46 11.09 3.17
N VAL A 179 4.08 12.08 3.80
CA VAL A 179 5.47 12.53 3.52
C VAL A 179 6.41 11.33 3.32
N LYS A 180 6.34 10.33 4.20
CA LYS A 180 7.20 9.15 4.13
C LYS A 180 6.92 8.30 2.88
N THR A 181 5.66 8.16 2.49
CA THR A 181 5.30 7.47 1.24
C THR A 181 5.91 8.18 0.03
N ALA A 182 5.78 9.52 -0.05
CA ALA A 182 6.38 10.32 -1.11
C ALA A 182 7.91 10.18 -1.17
N GLN A 183 8.59 10.27 -0.03
CA GLN A 183 10.05 10.09 0.08
C GLN A 183 10.51 8.73 -0.46
N LEU A 184 9.85 7.64 -0.06
CA LEU A 184 10.21 6.29 -0.49
C LEU A 184 10.03 6.11 -2.01
N LEU A 185 8.99 6.73 -2.57
CA LEU A 185 8.74 6.73 -4.02
C LEU A 185 9.69 7.69 -4.78
N GLY A 186 10.34 8.63 -4.09
CA GLY A 186 11.15 9.68 -4.72
C GLY A 186 10.31 10.74 -5.41
N ILE A 187 9.15 11.05 -4.83
CA ILE A 187 8.28 12.16 -5.18
C ILE A 187 8.65 13.33 -4.26
N ASN A 188 8.51 14.58 -4.73
CA ASN A 188 8.71 15.75 -3.85
C ASN A 188 7.77 15.61 -2.65
N SER A 189 8.33 15.57 -1.43
CA SER A 189 7.60 15.23 -0.22
C SER A 189 7.18 16.45 0.61
N SER A 190 7.24 17.64 0.02
CA SER A 190 6.70 18.86 0.66
C SER A 190 5.17 18.79 0.75
N GLY A 191 4.57 19.12 1.89
CA GLY A 191 3.11 19.25 2.01
C GLY A 191 2.53 20.35 1.12
N THR A 192 3.30 21.42 0.91
CA THR A 192 2.83 22.62 0.19
C THR A 192 3.08 22.59 -1.32
N GLU A 193 4.18 21.98 -1.75
CA GLU A 193 4.65 22.02 -3.14
C GLU A 193 4.92 20.62 -3.72
N GLY A 194 4.68 19.58 -2.92
CA GLY A 194 5.02 18.22 -3.26
C GLY A 194 3.98 17.52 -4.13
N GLY A 195 4.22 16.22 -4.28
CA GLY A 195 3.33 15.33 -5.00
C GLY A 195 3.64 15.18 -6.48
N VAL A 196 2.72 14.50 -7.18
CA VAL A 196 2.77 14.25 -8.61
C VAL A 196 1.36 14.06 -9.17
N ASP A 197 1.08 14.63 -10.34
CA ASP A 197 -0.25 14.56 -10.97
C ASP A 197 -0.68 13.15 -11.38
N SER A 198 0.28 12.28 -11.72
CA SER A 198 -0.01 10.95 -12.26
C SER A 198 1.15 9.97 -12.14
N GLY A 199 0.86 8.69 -12.39
CA GLY A 199 1.85 7.62 -12.52
C GLY A 199 2.00 6.76 -11.26
N VAL A 200 1.23 7.04 -10.22
CA VAL A 200 1.18 6.23 -9.00
C VAL A 200 0.05 5.22 -9.12
N THR A 201 0.38 3.94 -8.96
CA THR A 201 -0.61 2.86 -8.84
C THR A 201 -0.61 2.35 -7.42
N VAL A 202 -1.80 2.33 -6.79
CA VAL A 202 -2.01 1.84 -5.43
C VAL A 202 -2.77 0.52 -5.51
N VAL A 203 -2.30 -0.48 -4.77
CA VAL A 203 -2.91 -1.82 -4.70
C VAL A 203 -3.18 -2.18 -3.24
N ILE A 204 -4.44 -2.13 -2.85
CA ILE A 204 -4.92 -2.38 -1.49
C ILE A 204 -5.25 -3.85 -1.31
N PHE A 205 -4.71 -4.46 -0.26
CA PHE A 205 -4.95 -5.86 0.08
C PHE A 205 -5.92 -5.93 1.24
N SER A 206 -7.14 -6.42 1.01
CA SER A 206 -8.21 -6.53 2.00
C SER A 206 -8.04 -7.72 2.95
N GLY A 207 -8.61 -7.61 4.13
CA GLY A 207 -8.67 -8.66 5.15
C GLY A 207 -7.60 -8.55 6.22
N GLY A 208 -7.87 -9.18 7.38
CA GLY A 208 -7.08 -9.01 8.60
C GLY A 208 -5.61 -9.44 8.49
N ASN A 209 -5.29 -10.36 7.58
CA ASN A 209 -3.91 -10.81 7.32
C ASN A 209 -3.00 -9.75 6.69
N TRP A 210 -3.58 -8.62 6.30
CA TRP A 210 -2.91 -7.48 5.69
C TRP A 210 -2.97 -6.24 6.58
N VAL A 211 -3.51 -6.33 7.79
CA VAL A 211 -3.45 -5.22 8.75
C VAL A 211 -2.07 -5.21 9.41
N VAL A 212 -1.34 -4.11 9.25
CA VAL A 212 0.01 -3.97 9.79
C VAL A 212 -0.07 -3.39 11.19
N ARG A 213 0.32 -4.17 12.20
CA ARG A 213 0.33 -3.72 13.60
C ARG A 213 1.72 -3.27 14.00
N GLY A 214 1.84 -2.07 14.52
CA GLY A 214 3.12 -1.52 14.96
C GLY A 214 3.00 -0.18 15.65
N THR A 215 4.15 0.37 16.04
CA THR A 215 4.30 1.73 16.52
C THR A 215 4.85 2.60 15.40
N ASN A 216 4.81 3.92 15.56
CA ASN A 216 5.48 4.87 14.66
C ASN A 216 6.92 4.47 14.29
N ASP A 217 7.65 3.81 15.20
CA ASP A 217 9.04 3.42 14.99
C ASP A 217 9.23 2.19 14.08
N ASN A 218 8.21 1.35 13.94
CA ASN A 218 8.33 0.07 13.22
C ASN A 218 7.25 -0.20 12.17
N LEU A 219 6.23 0.65 12.03
CA LEU A 219 5.21 0.49 10.99
C LEU A 219 5.81 0.52 9.59
N ASN A 220 6.79 1.40 9.35
CA ASN A 220 7.49 1.44 8.06
C ASN A 220 8.18 0.11 7.74
N SER A 221 9.06 -0.38 8.62
CA SER A 221 9.80 -1.62 8.38
C SER A 221 8.87 -2.83 8.23
N LYS A 222 7.77 -2.88 8.99
CA LYS A 222 6.73 -3.92 8.88
C LYS A 222 5.93 -3.83 7.59
N ALA A 223 5.59 -2.63 7.11
CA ALA A 223 4.97 -2.47 5.80
C ALA A 223 5.94 -2.92 4.69
N GLN A 224 7.22 -2.52 4.74
CA GLN A 224 8.20 -2.94 3.73
C GLN A 224 8.43 -4.46 3.73
N SER A 225 8.38 -5.13 4.88
CA SER A 225 8.56 -6.59 4.93
C SER A 225 7.43 -7.38 4.24
N LEU A 226 6.26 -6.76 4.04
CA LEU A 226 5.13 -7.36 3.30
C LEU A 226 5.23 -7.19 1.78
N VAL A 227 6.10 -6.31 1.26
CA VAL A 227 6.20 -6.00 -0.18
C VAL A 227 6.46 -7.27 -1.01
N LYS A 228 7.43 -8.10 -0.60
CA LYS A 228 7.75 -9.34 -1.32
C LYS A 228 6.56 -10.30 -1.37
N LYS A 229 5.87 -10.48 -0.24
CA LYS A 229 4.66 -11.31 -0.16
C LYS A 229 3.56 -10.77 -1.07
N ALA A 230 3.34 -9.45 -1.06
CA ALA A 230 2.34 -8.78 -1.89
C ALA A 230 2.64 -8.93 -3.38
N LEU A 231 3.88 -8.69 -3.81
CA LEU A 231 4.33 -8.86 -5.20
C LEU A 231 4.09 -10.30 -5.69
N ASN A 232 4.43 -11.29 -4.86
CA ASN A 232 4.27 -12.70 -5.21
C ASN A 232 2.81 -13.17 -5.37
N LEU A 233 1.83 -12.35 -4.97
CA LEU A 233 0.41 -12.61 -5.20
C LEU A 233 -0.14 -11.99 -6.49
N LEU A 234 0.63 -11.11 -7.13
CA LEU A 234 0.29 -10.35 -8.33
C LEU A 234 0.95 -10.97 -9.58
N LYS A 235 0.72 -12.26 -9.80
CA LYS A 235 1.13 -13.03 -10.98
C LYS A 235 -0.01 -13.89 -11.49
#